data_AF-A0A0A7PHC2-F1
#
_entry.id   AF-A0A0A7PHC2-F1
#
_cell.length_a   1.000
_cell.length_b   1.000
_cell.length_c   1.000
_cell.angle_alpha   90.00
_cell.angle_beta   90.00
_cell.angle_gamma   90.00
#
_symmetry.space_group_name_H-M   'P 1'
#
loop_
_entity.id
_entity.type
_entity.pdbx_description
1 polymer ?
#
loop_
_entity_poly.entity_id
_entity_poly.type
_entity_poly.pdbx_seq_one_letter_code
_entity_poly.pdbx_strand_id
1 'polypeptide(L)'
;MPRPDPSACDADALIDAVIDREGRYVNHPADRGGPTCWGITEAVARAEGYAGAMRDLPRSEAASIYRRLYWLRPGFDKVALRAPKIAAELFDTGVNMGTGTAVAFLQRALNALNRTARDYPDIAVDRDIGPRTLSALDGFLKARGKGGETVLLRAMEALQGERYIALAERRPSQEAFLYGWLANRIGDG
;
A
#
# COMPACT_ATOMS: atom_id res chain seq x y z
N MET A 1 -0.81 12.58 31.44
CA MET A 1 -0.49 12.51 30.00
C MET A 1 -1.66 11.81 29.31
N PRO A 2 -2.22 12.31 28.20
CA PRO A 2 -3.15 11.52 27.42
C PRO A 2 -2.39 10.31 26.87
N ARG A 3 -2.98 9.11 26.98
CA ARG A 3 -2.45 7.91 26.33
C ARG A 3 -2.56 8.10 24.81
N PRO A 4 -1.61 7.59 24.00
CA PRO A 4 -1.76 7.58 22.56
C PRO A 4 -3.03 6.80 22.22
N ASP A 5 -3.86 7.39 21.37
CA ASP A 5 -5.06 6.78 20.82
C ASP A 5 -4.64 5.60 19.92
N PRO A 6 -4.97 4.35 20.25
CA PRO A 6 -4.54 3.18 19.48
C PRO A 6 -5.35 2.96 18.18
N SER A 7 -6.15 3.94 17.74
CA SER A 7 -6.94 3.87 16.52
C SER A 7 -6.31 4.51 15.28
N ALA A 8 -5.14 5.16 15.41
CA ALA A 8 -4.33 5.51 14.25
C ALA A 8 -3.53 4.27 13.82
N CYS A 9 -3.60 3.92 12.53
CA CYS A 9 -2.70 2.93 11.95
C CYS A 9 -1.25 3.30 12.32
N ASP A 10 -0.58 2.43 13.07
CA ASP A 10 0.80 2.67 13.48
C ASP A 10 1.72 2.40 12.29
N ALA A 11 2.05 3.48 11.58
CA ALA A 11 2.95 3.45 10.45
C ALA A 11 4.30 2.83 10.82
N ASP A 12 4.80 3.00 12.05
CA ASP A 12 6.05 2.38 12.48
C ASP A 12 5.91 0.85 12.51
N ALA A 13 4.82 0.34 13.08
CA ALA A 13 4.57 -1.10 13.12
C ALA A 13 4.45 -1.72 11.71
N LEU A 14 3.79 -1.04 10.77
CA LEU A 14 3.70 -1.51 9.38
C LEU A 14 5.06 -1.50 8.67
N ILE A 15 5.83 -0.44 8.86
CA ILE A 15 7.16 -0.30 8.27
C ILE A 15 8.11 -1.36 8.83
N ASP A 16 8.07 -1.58 10.14
CA ASP A 16 8.86 -2.61 10.81
C ASP A 16 8.51 -4.00 10.30
N ALA A 17 7.22 -4.32 10.17
CA ALA A 17 6.77 -5.60 9.63
C ALA A 17 7.24 -5.84 8.19
N VAL A 18 7.23 -4.81 7.34
CA VAL A 18 7.75 -4.91 5.97
C VAL A 18 9.27 -5.13 5.97
N ILE A 19 10.01 -4.35 6.74
CA ILE A 19 11.48 -4.48 6.83
C ILE A 19 11.88 -5.88 7.31
N ASP A 20 11.18 -6.40 8.32
CA ASP A 20 11.47 -7.71 8.90
C ASP A 20 11.17 -8.85 7.90
N ARG A 21 10.17 -8.68 7.02
CA ARG A 21 9.84 -9.63 5.94
C ARG A 21 10.85 -9.62 4.80
N GLU A 22 11.33 -8.45 4.37
CA GLU A 22 12.27 -8.30 3.25
C GLU A 22 13.69 -8.75 3.59
N GLY A 23 14.08 -8.68 4.87
CA GLY A 23 15.39 -9.10 5.33
C GLY A 23 16.52 -8.15 4.95
N ARG A 24 17.77 -8.58 5.17
CA ARG A 24 18.97 -7.75 4.97
C ARG A 24 19.34 -7.61 3.49
N TYR A 25 20.63 -7.71 3.17
CA TYR A 25 21.17 -7.46 1.85
C TYR A 25 21.00 -8.67 0.94
N VAL A 26 20.47 -8.45 -0.25
CA VAL A 26 20.38 -9.42 -1.34
C VAL A 26 20.95 -8.78 -2.61
N ASN A 27 21.82 -9.52 -3.30
CA ASN A 27 22.32 -9.14 -4.60
C ASN A 27 22.51 -10.40 -5.45
N HIS A 28 21.48 -10.77 -6.20
CA HIS A 28 21.55 -11.93 -7.07
C HIS A 28 22.03 -11.53 -8.48
N PRO A 29 23.01 -12.23 -9.08
CA PRO A 29 23.56 -11.87 -10.40
C PRO A 29 22.53 -11.85 -11.54
N ALA A 30 21.41 -12.57 -11.37
CA ALA A 30 20.31 -12.61 -12.34
C ALA A 30 19.22 -11.53 -12.09
N ASP A 31 19.28 -10.80 -10.97
CA ASP A 31 18.27 -9.80 -10.62
C ASP A 31 18.50 -8.47 -11.34
N ARG A 32 17.48 -8.06 -12.10
CA ARG A 32 17.49 -6.78 -12.82
C ARG A 32 17.32 -5.57 -11.88
N GLY A 33 16.88 -5.80 -10.63
CA GLY A 33 16.64 -4.77 -9.62
C GLY A 33 17.89 -4.23 -8.94
N GLY A 34 19.03 -4.90 -9.13
CA GLY A 34 20.29 -4.55 -8.47
C GLY A 34 20.29 -4.85 -6.97
N PRO A 35 21.36 -4.43 -6.25
CA PRO A 35 21.49 -4.67 -4.82
C PRO A 35 20.30 -4.09 -4.04
N THR A 36 19.73 -4.89 -3.16
CA THR A 36 18.59 -4.53 -2.32
C THR A 36 18.94 -4.77 -0.85
N CYS A 37 18.53 -3.87 0.04
CA CYS A 37 18.68 -4.05 1.49
C CYS A 37 17.41 -3.56 2.18
N TRP A 38 16.82 -4.38 3.07
CA TRP A 38 15.56 -4.05 3.74
C TRP A 38 14.40 -3.78 2.76
N GLY A 39 14.43 -4.41 1.58
CA GLY A 39 13.47 -4.16 0.48
C GLY A 39 13.69 -2.84 -0.27
N ILE A 40 14.69 -2.02 0.11
CA ILE A 40 15.05 -0.80 -0.60
C ILE A 40 16.12 -1.12 -1.65
N THR A 41 15.82 -0.86 -2.92
CA THR A 41 16.77 -1.02 -4.03
C THR A 41 17.84 0.06 -3.99
N GLU A 42 19.02 -0.23 -4.55
CA GLU A 42 20.09 0.76 -4.66
C GLU A 42 19.62 2.05 -5.34
N ALA A 43 18.87 1.94 -6.44
CA ALA A 43 18.36 3.10 -7.16
C ALA A 43 17.50 4.02 -6.26
N VAL A 44 16.62 3.44 -5.43
CA VAL A 44 15.81 4.20 -4.47
C VAL A 44 16.71 4.80 -3.39
N ALA A 45 17.61 4.01 -2.80
CA ALA A 45 18.53 4.51 -1.77
C ALA A 45 19.37 5.70 -2.28
N ARG A 46 19.89 5.63 -3.51
CA ARG A 46 20.64 6.73 -4.14
C ARG A 46 19.77 7.96 -4.36
N ALA A 47 18.56 7.78 -4.88
CA ALA A 47 17.62 8.89 -5.11
C ALA A 47 17.23 9.59 -3.80
N GLU A 48 17.19 8.84 -2.70
CA GLU A 48 16.91 9.35 -1.36
C GLU A 48 18.16 9.88 -0.62
N GLY A 49 19.32 9.90 -1.28
CA GLY A 49 20.55 10.53 -0.79
C GLY A 49 21.50 9.60 -0.02
N TYR A 50 21.20 8.31 0.09
CA TYR A 50 22.13 7.36 0.70
C TYR A 50 23.29 7.05 -0.26
N ALA A 51 24.51 7.40 0.13
CA ALA A 51 25.73 7.21 -0.67
C ALA A 51 26.62 6.03 -0.20
N GLY A 52 26.30 5.39 0.93
CA GLY A 52 27.08 4.30 1.50
C GLY A 52 26.94 2.98 0.73
N ALA A 53 27.69 1.95 1.12
CA ALA A 53 27.49 0.62 0.54
C ALA A 53 26.10 0.08 0.92
N MET A 54 25.38 -0.55 -0.04
CA MET A 54 24.01 -1.04 0.22
C MET A 54 23.93 -2.10 1.31
N ARG A 55 24.99 -2.90 1.49
CA ARG A 55 25.09 -3.89 2.57
C ARG A 55 25.08 -3.27 3.97
N ASP A 56 25.46 -1.99 4.07
CA ASP A 56 25.58 -1.23 5.31
C ASP A 56 24.42 -0.25 5.51
N LEU A 57 23.38 -0.32 4.66
CA LEU A 57 22.19 0.55 4.77
C LEU A 57 21.57 0.37 6.16
N PRO A 58 21.53 1.43 6.99
CA PRO A 58 20.96 1.32 8.33
C PRO A 58 19.46 1.01 8.27
N ARG A 59 18.97 0.17 9.18
CA ARG A 59 17.54 -0.14 9.31
C ARG A 59 16.70 1.12 9.51
N SER A 60 17.20 2.08 10.29
CA SER A 60 16.55 3.39 10.52
C SER A 60 16.48 4.26 9.25
N GLU A 61 17.47 4.16 8.37
CA GLU A 61 17.46 4.86 7.08
C GLU A 61 16.40 4.23 6.15
N ALA A 62 16.37 2.89 6.07
CA ALA A 62 15.33 2.18 5.33
C ALA A 62 13.91 2.53 5.83
N ALA A 63 13.70 2.55 7.15
CA ALA A 63 12.43 2.94 7.75
C ALA A 63 12.04 4.39 7.40
N SER A 64 13.01 5.31 7.38
CA SER A 64 12.81 6.70 6.98
C SER A 64 12.42 6.82 5.49
N ILE A 65 13.04 6.02 4.62
CA ILE A 65 12.69 5.92 3.21
C ILE A 65 11.26 5.39 3.02
N TYR A 66 10.89 4.30 3.71
CA TYR A 66 9.51 3.79 3.66
C TYR A 66 8.50 4.83 4.11
N ARG A 67 8.73 5.46 5.27
CA ARG A 67 7.86 6.51 5.80
C ARG A 67 7.69 7.66 4.80
N ARG A 68 8.77 8.12 4.18
CA ARG A 68 8.71 9.25 3.24
C ARG A 68 8.02 8.85 1.94
N LEU A 69 8.45 7.77 1.29
CA LEU A 69 8.03 7.44 -0.07
C LEU A 69 6.74 6.63 -0.16
N TYR A 70 6.49 5.75 0.80
CA TYR A 70 5.39 4.79 0.76
C TYR A 70 4.25 5.16 1.71
N TRP A 71 4.45 6.10 2.64
CA TRP A 71 3.42 6.53 3.58
C TRP A 71 3.02 7.99 3.40
N LEU A 72 3.96 8.94 3.60
CA LEU A 72 3.69 10.37 3.58
C LEU A 72 3.47 10.92 2.17
N ARG A 73 4.39 10.64 1.24
CA ARG A 73 4.31 11.15 -0.14
C ARG A 73 3.01 10.79 -0.86
N PRO A 74 2.48 9.55 -0.79
CA PRO A 74 1.20 9.22 -1.43
C PRO A 74 -0.02 9.64 -0.60
N GLY A 75 0.16 10.24 0.58
CA GLY A 75 -0.93 10.71 1.43
C GLY A 75 -1.66 9.63 2.23
N PHE A 76 -1.02 8.48 2.50
CA PHE A 76 -1.64 7.39 3.26
C PHE A 76 -1.82 7.73 4.74
N ASP A 77 -0.99 8.62 5.29
CA ASP A 77 -1.18 9.24 6.60
C ASP A 77 -2.54 9.94 6.72
N LYS A 78 -2.99 10.64 5.67
CA LYS A 78 -4.29 11.32 5.64
C LYS A 78 -5.45 10.33 5.56
N VAL A 79 -5.26 9.19 4.90
CA VAL A 79 -6.23 8.09 4.88
C VAL A 79 -6.30 7.40 6.24
N ALA A 80 -5.17 7.22 6.92
CA ALA A 80 -5.09 6.56 8.23
C ALA A 80 -5.92 7.27 9.31
N LEU A 81 -6.04 8.60 9.23
CA LEU A 81 -6.91 9.40 10.11
C LEU A 81 -8.42 9.09 9.94
N ARG A 82 -8.81 8.43 8.83
CA ARG A 82 -10.21 8.15 8.47
C ARG A 82 -10.53 6.67 8.51
N ALA A 83 -9.63 5.87 7.94
CA ALA A 83 -9.79 4.45 7.68
C ALA A 83 -8.43 3.76 7.83
N PRO A 84 -8.01 3.42 9.06
CA PRO A 84 -6.69 2.85 9.33
C PRO A 84 -6.44 1.51 8.62
N LYS A 85 -7.48 0.68 8.40
CA LYS A 85 -7.33 -0.59 7.67
C LYS A 85 -7.09 -0.35 6.19
N ILE A 86 -7.76 0.66 5.62
CA ILE A 86 -7.54 1.06 4.23
C ILE A 86 -6.14 1.64 4.04
N ALA A 87 -5.64 2.43 4.99
CA ALA A 87 -4.28 2.95 4.93
C ALA A 87 -3.23 1.83 5.00
N ALA A 88 -3.43 0.83 5.85
CA ALA A 88 -2.56 -0.35 5.91
C ALA A 88 -2.56 -1.12 4.58
N GLU A 89 -3.73 -1.33 3.98
CA GLU A 89 -3.85 -2.01 2.69
C GLU A 89 -3.21 -1.22 1.54
N LEU A 90 -3.38 0.12 1.55
CA LEU A 90 -2.70 1.01 0.60
C LEU A 90 -1.19 0.91 0.72
N PHE A 91 -0.66 0.82 1.94
CA PHE A 91 0.78 0.68 2.19
C PHE A 91 1.31 -0.66 1.67
N ASP A 92 0.72 -1.79 2.06
CA ASP A 92 1.20 -3.10 1.59
C ASP A 92 1.06 -3.24 0.07
N THR A 93 -0.07 -2.82 -0.50
CA THR A 93 -0.23 -2.78 -1.97
C THR A 93 0.78 -1.83 -2.61
N GLY A 94 1.07 -0.69 -1.97
CA GLY A 94 2.02 0.30 -2.44
C GLY A 94 3.46 -0.22 -2.50
N VAL A 95 3.88 -1.00 -1.51
CA VAL A 95 5.19 -1.68 -1.49
C VAL A 95 5.27 -2.72 -2.61
N ASN A 96 4.24 -3.54 -2.77
CA ASN A 96 4.23 -4.66 -3.72
C ASN A 96 3.99 -4.25 -5.19
N MET A 97 3.19 -3.22 -5.44
CA MET A 97 2.68 -2.86 -6.78
C MET A 97 2.86 -1.39 -7.17
N GLY A 98 3.48 -0.60 -6.30
CA GLY A 98 3.61 0.84 -6.43
C GLY A 98 2.39 1.59 -5.86
N THR A 99 2.67 2.69 -5.16
CA THR A 99 1.67 3.51 -4.46
C THR A 99 0.57 4.03 -5.38
N GLY A 100 0.90 4.45 -6.60
CA GLY A 100 -0.10 4.90 -7.57
C GLY A 100 -1.09 3.81 -7.99
N THR A 101 -0.66 2.54 -8.03
CA THR A 101 -1.58 1.40 -8.27
C THR A 101 -2.55 1.25 -7.09
N ALA A 102 -2.03 1.31 -5.86
CA ALA A 102 -2.84 1.23 -4.65
C ALA A 102 -3.90 2.35 -4.59
N VAL A 103 -3.51 3.59 -4.91
CA VAL A 103 -4.44 4.74 -4.97
C VAL A 103 -5.49 4.53 -6.05
N ALA A 104 -5.12 4.04 -7.24
CA ALA A 104 -6.10 3.72 -8.28
C ALA A 104 -7.13 2.69 -7.82
N PHE A 105 -6.74 1.69 -7.04
CA PHE A 105 -7.68 0.71 -6.50
C PHE A 105 -8.69 1.35 -5.55
N LEU A 106 -8.22 2.20 -4.63
CA LEU A 106 -9.11 2.96 -3.75
C LEU A 106 -10.09 3.83 -4.56
N GLN A 107 -9.60 4.61 -5.53
CA GLN A 107 -10.43 5.50 -6.33
C GLN A 107 -11.48 4.74 -7.16
N ARG A 108 -11.09 3.62 -7.78
CA ARG A 108 -12.02 2.72 -8.50
C ARG A 108 -13.08 2.14 -7.57
N ALA A 109 -12.68 1.66 -6.39
CA ALA A 109 -13.59 1.05 -5.43
C ALA A 109 -14.59 2.09 -4.88
N LEU A 110 -14.14 3.32 -4.58
CA LEU A 110 -15.03 4.41 -4.17
C LEU A 110 -16.07 4.71 -5.26
N ASN A 111 -15.66 4.93 -6.51
CA ASN A 111 -16.60 5.21 -7.61
C ASN A 111 -17.60 4.06 -7.80
N ALA A 112 -17.13 2.80 -7.82
CA ALA A 112 -18.00 1.65 -7.99
C ALA A 112 -19.05 1.50 -6.86
N LEU A 113 -18.75 2.01 -5.67
CA LEU A 113 -19.57 1.85 -4.48
C LEU A 113 -20.34 3.12 -4.08
N ASN A 114 -20.35 4.18 -4.89
CA ASN A 114 -20.99 5.47 -4.58
C ASN A 114 -22.51 5.55 -4.83
N ARG A 115 -23.15 4.41 -5.14
CA ARG A 115 -24.60 4.28 -5.39
C ARG A 115 -25.11 5.20 -6.50
N THR A 116 -24.46 5.16 -7.66
CA THR A 116 -24.80 6.00 -8.82
C THR A 116 -24.65 7.49 -8.48
N ALA A 117 -23.49 7.84 -7.91
CA ALA A 117 -23.14 9.19 -7.47
C ALA A 117 -24.09 9.81 -6.40
N ARG A 118 -24.91 8.99 -5.72
CA ARG A 118 -25.82 9.47 -4.66
C ARG A 118 -25.06 9.89 -3.40
N ASP A 119 -24.01 9.17 -3.05
CA ASP A 119 -23.26 9.41 -1.82
C ASP A 119 -22.23 10.54 -1.98
N TYR A 120 -21.60 10.57 -3.14
CA TYR A 120 -20.63 11.56 -3.60
C TYR A 120 -20.43 11.35 -5.11
N PRO A 121 -20.03 12.40 -5.87
CA PRO A 121 -19.78 12.27 -7.31
C PRO A 121 -18.60 11.34 -7.61
N ASP A 122 -18.56 10.80 -8.82
CA ASP A 122 -17.37 10.10 -9.31
C ASP A 122 -16.14 11.01 -9.21
N ILE A 123 -15.04 10.42 -8.76
CA ILE A 123 -13.72 11.06 -8.72
C ILE A 123 -12.85 10.53 -9.86
N ALA A 124 -11.87 11.34 -10.28
CA ALA A 124 -10.88 10.88 -11.25
C ALA A 124 -10.04 9.73 -10.66
N VAL A 125 -9.67 8.76 -11.50
CA VAL A 125 -8.71 7.71 -11.15
C VAL A 125 -7.31 8.18 -11.55
N ASP A 126 -6.88 9.28 -10.97
CA ASP A 126 -5.62 9.99 -11.28
C ASP A 126 -4.41 9.46 -10.50
N ARG A 127 -4.62 8.50 -9.60
CA ARG A 127 -3.59 7.86 -8.75
C ARG A 127 -2.97 8.79 -7.72
N ASP A 128 -3.64 9.90 -7.40
CA ASP A 128 -3.19 10.84 -6.40
C ASP A 128 -4.24 11.06 -5.29
N ILE A 129 -3.80 11.11 -4.03
CA ILE A 129 -4.70 11.33 -2.90
C ILE A 129 -4.84 12.83 -2.68
N GLY A 130 -5.77 13.41 -3.43
CA GLY A 130 -6.20 14.79 -3.28
C GLY A 130 -7.44 14.98 -2.39
N PRO A 131 -7.88 16.23 -2.19
CA PRO A 131 -9.08 16.55 -1.41
C PRO A 131 -10.34 15.83 -1.87
N ARG A 132 -10.48 15.56 -3.17
CA ARG A 132 -11.64 14.84 -3.72
C ARG A 132 -11.68 13.38 -3.29
N THR A 133 -10.53 12.69 -3.32
CA THR A 133 -10.42 11.30 -2.85
C THR A 133 -10.72 11.21 -1.36
N LEU A 134 -10.18 12.13 -0.55
CA LEU A 134 -10.45 12.16 0.89
C LEU A 134 -11.93 12.46 1.18
N SER A 135 -12.54 13.40 0.47
CA SER A 135 -13.97 13.71 0.62
C SER A 135 -14.87 12.55 0.18
N ALA A 136 -14.49 11.81 -0.87
CA ALA A 136 -15.22 10.62 -1.31
C ALA A 136 -15.12 9.49 -0.27
N LEU A 137 -13.94 9.28 0.32
CA LEU A 137 -13.74 8.34 1.42
C LEU A 137 -14.60 8.73 2.63
N ASP A 138 -14.59 9.99 3.05
CA ASP A 138 -15.41 10.49 4.16
C ASP A 138 -16.92 10.28 3.88
N GLY A 139 -17.36 10.60 2.65
CA GLY A 139 -18.74 10.38 2.22
C GLY A 139 -19.13 8.90 2.21
N PHE A 140 -18.23 8.03 1.75
CA PHE A 140 -18.43 6.59 1.74
C PHE A 140 -18.58 6.03 3.16
N LEU A 141 -17.64 6.34 4.05
CA LEU A 141 -17.66 5.86 5.43
C LEU A 141 -18.92 6.34 6.17
N LYS A 142 -19.32 7.60 5.95
CA LYS A 142 -20.57 8.14 6.49
C LYS A 142 -21.80 7.40 5.97
N ALA A 143 -21.88 7.15 4.66
CA ALA A 143 -23.04 6.52 4.04
C ALA A 143 -23.17 5.03 4.38
N ARG A 144 -22.04 4.33 4.61
CA ARG A 144 -21.99 2.88 4.85
C ARG A 144 -21.90 2.49 6.32
N GLY A 145 -21.54 3.43 7.20
CA GLY A 145 -21.43 3.19 8.64
C GLY A 145 -20.34 2.18 9.01
N LYS A 146 -20.50 1.50 10.15
CA LYS A 146 -19.46 0.64 10.77
C LYS A 146 -18.91 -0.46 9.85
N GLY A 147 -19.71 -0.97 8.92
CA GLY A 147 -19.28 -2.02 7.97
C GLY A 147 -18.62 -1.49 6.70
N GLY A 148 -18.64 -0.17 6.47
CA GLY A 148 -18.16 0.45 5.24
C GLY A 148 -16.69 0.15 4.97
N GLU A 149 -15.82 0.41 5.95
CA GLU A 149 -14.38 0.21 5.81
C GLU A 149 -14.03 -1.22 5.41
N THR A 150 -14.65 -2.23 6.05
CA THR A 150 -14.44 -3.64 5.72
C THR A 150 -14.87 -3.98 4.29
N VAL A 151 -15.99 -3.43 3.82
CA VAL A 151 -16.46 -3.68 2.44
C VAL A 151 -15.54 -3.00 1.42
N LEU A 152 -15.07 -1.78 1.71
CA LEU A 152 -14.13 -1.08 0.84
C LEU A 152 -12.78 -1.81 0.76
N LEU A 153 -12.31 -2.34 1.89
CA LEU A 153 -11.11 -3.17 1.96
C LEU A 153 -11.24 -4.39 1.03
N ARG A 154 -12.33 -5.14 1.14
CA ARG A 154 -12.61 -6.30 0.28
C ARG A 154 -12.67 -5.94 -1.21
N ALA A 155 -13.21 -4.77 -1.54
CA ALA A 155 -13.24 -4.29 -2.91
C ALA A 155 -11.82 -3.98 -3.43
N MET A 156 -10.94 -3.42 -2.60
CA MET A 156 -9.54 -3.19 -2.94
C MET A 156 -8.76 -4.51 -3.08
N GLU A 157 -8.96 -5.47 -2.17
CA GLU A 157 -8.36 -6.81 -2.24
C GLU A 157 -8.77 -7.55 -3.51
N ALA A 158 -10.04 -7.44 -3.92
CA ALA A 158 -10.52 -8.02 -5.18
C ALA A 158 -9.81 -7.42 -6.41
N LEU A 159 -9.58 -6.10 -6.42
CA LEU A 159 -8.82 -5.43 -7.49
C LEU A 159 -7.33 -5.83 -7.48
N GLN A 160 -6.77 -6.06 -6.29
CA GLN A 160 -5.40 -6.57 -6.15
C GLN A 160 -5.28 -7.99 -6.70
N GLY A 161 -6.24 -8.87 -6.39
CA GLY A 161 -6.29 -10.24 -6.89
C GLY A 161 -6.42 -10.29 -8.42
N GLU A 162 -7.32 -9.49 -8.99
CA GLU A 162 -7.46 -9.36 -10.45
C GLU A 162 -6.13 -8.95 -11.10
N ARG A 163 -5.43 -7.98 -10.51
CA ARG A 163 -4.13 -7.55 -11.04
C ARG A 163 -3.05 -8.62 -10.95
N TYR A 164 -2.98 -9.38 -9.86
CA TYR A 164 -2.01 -10.47 -9.75
C TYR A 164 -2.30 -11.58 -10.77
N ILE A 165 -3.57 -11.94 -10.97
CA ILE A 165 -3.99 -12.89 -12.01
C ILE A 165 -3.54 -12.39 -13.39
N ALA A 166 -3.87 -11.14 -13.74
CA ALA A 166 -3.50 -10.55 -15.03
C ALA A 166 -1.97 -10.46 -15.24
N LEU A 167 -1.19 -10.32 -14.17
CA LEU A 167 0.28 -10.37 -14.23
C LEU A 167 0.79 -11.78 -14.49
N ALA A 168 0.24 -12.79 -13.81
CA ALA A 168 0.60 -14.20 -13.99
C ALA A 168 0.27 -14.70 -15.41
N GLU A 169 -0.90 -14.34 -15.95
CA GLU A 169 -1.29 -14.67 -17.33
C GLU A 169 -0.29 -14.18 -18.38
N ARG A 170 0.37 -13.05 -18.11
CA ARG A 170 1.37 -12.44 -19.02
C ARG A 170 2.78 -12.92 -18.75
N ARG A 171 3.05 -13.43 -17.54
CA ARG A 171 4.39 -13.79 -17.05
C ARG A 171 4.28 -15.02 -16.14
N PRO A 172 4.43 -16.24 -16.68
CA PRO A 172 4.33 -17.48 -15.91
C PRO A 172 5.26 -17.52 -14.67
N SER A 173 6.39 -16.80 -14.71
CA SER A 173 7.29 -16.67 -13.55
C SER A 173 6.64 -16.04 -12.30
N GLN A 174 5.47 -15.40 -12.44
CA GLN A 174 4.73 -14.79 -11.33
C GLN A 174 3.69 -15.71 -10.70
N GLU A 175 3.44 -16.91 -11.23
CA GLU A 175 2.40 -17.82 -10.74
C GLU A 175 2.60 -18.25 -9.28
N ALA A 176 3.85 -18.55 -8.88
CA ALA A 176 4.16 -18.91 -7.50
C ALA A 176 3.88 -17.76 -6.51
N PHE A 177 4.16 -16.52 -6.92
CA PHE A 177 3.83 -15.32 -6.13
C PHE A 177 2.33 -15.11 -6.01
N LEU A 178 1.57 -15.30 -7.10
CA LEU A 178 0.11 -15.24 -7.09
C LEU A 178 -0.49 -16.27 -6.12
N TYR A 179 -0.03 -17.53 -6.16
CA TYR A 179 -0.52 -18.58 -5.27
C TYR A 179 -0.28 -18.23 -3.80
N GLY A 180 0.95 -17.84 -3.46
CA GLY A 180 1.29 -17.42 -2.10
C GLY A 180 0.48 -16.21 -1.63
N TRP A 181 0.21 -15.26 -2.52
CA TRP A 181 -0.62 -14.11 -2.21
C TRP A 181 -2.07 -14.51 -1.91
N LEU A 182 -2.71 -15.32 -2.77
CA LEU A 182 -4.08 -15.78 -2.56
C LEU A 182 -4.23 -16.56 -1.25
N ALA A 183 -3.28 -17.46 -0.96
CA ALA A 183 -3.31 -18.34 0.21
C ALA A 183 -3.24 -17.58 1.55
N ASN A 184 -2.65 -16.39 1.58
CA ASN A 184 -2.44 -15.62 2.80
C ASN A 184 -3.41 -14.42 2.95
N ARG A 185 -4.25 -14.13 1.94
CA ARG A 185 -5.05 -12.89 1.90
C ARG A 185 -6.55 -13.09 1.66
N ILE A 186 -6.97 -14.19 1.03
CA ILE A 186 -8.39 -14.46 0.74
C ILE A 186 -8.82 -15.70 1.51
N GLY A 187 -9.70 -15.55 2.51
CA GLY A 187 -10.38 -16.69 3.15
C GLY A 187 -10.43 -16.70 4.69
N ASP A 188 -9.70 -15.81 5.36
CA ASP A 188 -9.80 -15.69 6.83
C ASP A 188 -11.03 -14.83 7.17
N GLY A 189 -12.18 -15.51 7.23
CA GLY A 189 -13.49 -14.97 7.63
C GLY A 189 -13.67 -14.85 9.13
#